data_AF-A0A1B7HMD7-F1
#
_entry.id   AF-A0A1B7HMD7-F1
#
_cell.length_a   1.000
_cell.length_b   1.000
_cell.length_c   1.000
_cell.angle_alpha   90.00
_cell.angle_beta   90.00
_cell.angle_gamma   90.00
#
_symmetry.space_group_name_H-M   'P 1'
#
loop_
_entity.id
_entity.type
_entity.pdbx_description
1 polymer ?
#
loop_
_entity_poly.entity_id
_entity_poly.type
_entity_poly.pdbx_seq_one_letter_code
_entity_poly.pdbx_strand_id
1 'polypeptide(L)'
;MKNYLQNGHTITIKNTGTDAILSGTPVPVGDLLAVAIADIAAGGSGEGVTSGVVVLPKLASDNIPQGKALNIKDGKVQIDGTGATPAGKAWETAAANATTVAVRLNG
;
A
#
# COMPACT_ATOMS: atom_id res chain seq x y z
N MET A 1 0.04 2.76 30.11
CA MET A 1 0.65 3.99 29.54
C MET A 1 -0.49 4.96 29.23
N LYS A 2 -0.39 6.24 29.63
CA LYS A 2 -1.52 7.19 29.49
C LYS A 2 -1.79 7.65 28.05
N ASN A 3 -0.83 7.42 27.15
CA ASN A 3 -0.85 7.88 25.76
C ASN A 3 -0.82 6.72 24.76
N TYR A 4 -1.13 5.49 25.19
CA TYR A 4 -1.19 4.34 24.29
C TYR A 4 -2.59 4.25 23.71
N LEU A 5 -2.68 4.23 22.38
CA LEU A 5 -3.94 4.06 21.66
C LEU A 5 -4.07 2.66 21.06
N GLN A 6 -3.11 2.25 20.23
CA GLN A 6 -3.09 0.94 19.57
C GLN A 6 -1.68 0.58 19.07
N ASN A 7 -1.49 -0.68 18.66
CA ASN A 7 -0.22 -1.17 18.10
C ASN A 7 0.14 -0.56 16.73
N GLY A 8 -0.82 0.10 16.06
CA GLY A 8 -0.58 0.77 14.78
C GLY A 8 -0.51 -0.17 13.57
N HIS A 9 -0.99 -1.41 13.70
CA HIS A 9 -1.06 -2.36 12.58
C HIS A 9 -2.19 -2.06 11.58
N THR A 10 -3.15 -1.24 12.00
CA THR A 10 -4.26 -0.79 11.14
C THR A 10 -4.48 0.70 11.29
N ILE A 11 -5.15 1.27 10.30
CA ILE A 11 -5.63 2.64 10.30
C ILE A 11 -7.01 2.71 9.65
N THR A 12 -7.88 3.55 10.20
CA THR A 12 -9.17 3.83 9.60
C THR A 12 -8.98 4.62 8.31
N ILE A 13 -9.46 4.07 7.21
CA ILE A 13 -9.56 4.70 5.90
C ILE A 13 -10.97 5.27 5.76
N LYS A 14 -11.07 6.56 5.42
CA LYS A 14 -12.32 7.18 4.99
C LYS A 14 -12.36 7.22 3.48
N ASN A 15 -13.33 6.54 2.86
CA ASN A 15 -13.53 6.60 1.43
C ASN A 15 -14.24 7.89 1.06
N THR A 16 -13.50 8.87 0.57
CA THR A 16 -14.03 10.16 0.09
C THR A 16 -14.37 10.16 -1.40
N GLY A 17 -14.14 9.04 -2.09
CA GLY A 17 -14.46 8.86 -3.51
C GLY A 17 -15.91 8.46 -3.77
N THR A 18 -16.22 8.28 -5.04
CA THR A 18 -17.55 7.88 -5.54
C THR A 18 -17.70 6.37 -5.71
N ASP A 19 -16.59 5.65 -5.83
CA ASP A 19 -16.56 4.20 -6.00
C ASP A 19 -16.17 3.49 -4.70
N ALA A 20 -16.54 2.23 -4.57
CA ALA A 20 -16.09 1.41 -3.45
C ALA A 20 -14.58 1.14 -3.56
N ILE A 21 -13.87 1.24 -2.43
CA ILE A 21 -12.50 0.73 -2.29
C ILE A 21 -12.63 -0.75 -1.97
N LEU A 22 -12.19 -1.62 -2.87
CA LEU A 22 -12.28 -3.06 -2.66
C LEU A 22 -11.19 -3.59 -1.73
N SER A 23 -11.45 -4.71 -1.07
CA SER A 23 -10.44 -5.43 -0.28
C SER A 23 -9.16 -5.67 -1.11
N GLY A 24 -8.00 -5.51 -0.47
CA GLY A 24 -6.69 -5.61 -1.11
C GLY A 24 -6.26 -4.36 -1.87
N THR A 25 -7.11 -3.33 -2.00
CA THR A 25 -6.75 -2.08 -2.66
C THR A 25 -5.73 -1.31 -1.81
N PRO A 26 -4.57 -0.92 -2.36
CA PRO A 26 -3.64 -0.05 -1.68
C PRO A 26 -4.16 1.40 -1.68
N VAL A 27 -4.25 2.00 -0.50
CA VAL A 27 -4.76 3.35 -0.25
C VAL A 27 -3.69 4.18 0.45
N PRO A 28 -3.14 5.20 -0.22
CA PRO A 28 -2.31 6.21 0.41
C PRO A 28 -3.10 7.01 1.46
N VAL A 29 -2.61 7.03 2.70
CA VAL A 29 -3.12 7.87 3.80
C VAL A 29 -2.01 8.82 4.21
N GLY A 30 -1.93 9.97 3.53
CA GLY A 30 -0.76 10.85 3.61
C GLY A 30 0.49 10.14 3.05
N ASP A 31 1.52 9.98 3.88
CA ASP A 31 2.75 9.27 3.52
C ASP A 31 2.73 7.77 3.89
N LEU A 32 1.66 7.29 4.55
CA LEU A 32 1.50 5.90 4.95
C LEU A 32 0.70 5.14 3.89
N LEU A 33 1.19 3.97 3.46
CA LEU A 33 0.41 3.08 2.62
C LEU A 33 -0.37 2.09 3.48
N ALA A 34 -1.69 2.14 3.38
CA ALA A 34 -2.57 1.13 3.95
C ALA A 34 -3.17 0.25 2.85
N VAL A 35 -3.51 -0.99 3.16
CA VAL A 35 -4.25 -1.87 2.24
C VAL A 35 -5.61 -2.19 2.84
N ALA A 36 -6.68 -1.93 2.12
CA ALA A 36 -8.04 -2.15 2.60
C ALA A 36 -8.24 -3.63 2.99
N ILE A 37 -8.69 -3.88 4.22
CA ILE A 37 -8.91 -5.24 4.74
C ILE A 37 -10.20 -5.83 4.15
N ALA A 38 -11.24 -4.99 4.02
CA ALA A 38 -12.53 -5.33 3.46
C ALA A 38 -12.99 -4.22 2.50
N ASP A 39 -14.08 -4.46 1.78
CA ASP A 39 -14.68 -3.45 0.91
C ASP A 39 -15.18 -2.26 1.73
N ILE A 40 -14.89 -1.06 1.24
CA ILE A 40 -15.29 0.21 1.84
C ILE A 40 -16.16 0.95 0.84
N ALA A 41 -17.46 0.99 1.10
CA ALA A 41 -18.42 1.70 0.26
C ALA A 41 -18.05 3.20 0.11
N ALA A 42 -18.49 3.81 -0.99
CA ALA A 42 -18.33 5.25 -1.22
C ALA A 42 -18.92 6.05 -0.05
N GLY A 43 -18.18 7.05 0.43
CA GLY A 43 -18.55 7.84 1.62
C GLY A 43 -18.42 7.12 2.97
N GLY A 44 -18.12 5.82 2.96
CA GLY A 44 -17.96 4.98 4.16
C GLY A 44 -16.57 5.07 4.78
N SER A 45 -16.43 4.37 5.91
CA SER A 45 -15.14 4.14 6.57
C SER A 45 -14.90 2.65 6.75
N GLY A 46 -13.65 2.24 6.65
CA GLY A 46 -13.21 0.88 6.91
C GLY A 46 -11.77 0.86 7.39
N GLU A 47 -11.24 -0.32 7.67
CA GLU A 47 -9.88 -0.48 8.17
C GLU A 47 -8.91 -0.90 7.05
N GLY A 48 -7.73 -0.31 7.07
CA GLY A 48 -6.61 -0.72 6.25
C GLY A 48 -5.46 -1.26 7.10
N VAL A 49 -4.80 -2.31 6.66
CA VAL A 49 -3.57 -2.81 7.27
C VAL A 49 -2.39 -1.95 6.83
N THR A 50 -1.53 -1.57 7.76
CA THR A 50 -0.39 -0.66 7.55
C THR A 50 0.97 -1.35 7.70
N SER A 51 0.97 -2.60 8.18
CA SER A 51 2.17 -3.36 8.48
C SER A 51 2.08 -4.80 7.97
N GLY A 52 3.23 -5.45 7.82
CA GLY A 52 3.33 -6.79 7.24
C GLY A 52 3.66 -6.78 5.75
N VAL A 53 3.65 -7.96 5.13
CA VAL A 53 4.01 -8.15 3.72
C VAL A 53 2.76 -8.45 2.91
N VAL A 54 2.53 -7.68 1.85
CA VAL A 54 1.38 -7.79 0.95
C VAL A 54 1.85 -7.90 -0.49
N VAL A 55 1.07 -8.54 -1.37
CA VAL A 55 1.38 -8.61 -2.81
C VAL A 55 0.63 -7.49 -3.52
N LEU A 56 1.37 -6.60 -4.18
CA LEU A 56 0.80 -5.44 -4.87
C LEU A 56 1.14 -5.47 -6.38
N PRO A 57 0.27 -4.93 -7.25
CA PRO A 57 0.59 -4.71 -8.65
C PRO A 57 1.81 -3.81 -8.80
N LYS A 58 2.72 -4.12 -9.72
CA LYS A 58 3.92 -3.29 -9.99
C LYS A 58 3.91 -2.67 -11.37
N LEU A 59 4.71 -1.62 -11.57
CA LEU A 59 5.03 -1.12 -12.89
C LEU A 59 5.85 -2.19 -13.64
N ALA A 60 5.33 -2.69 -14.76
CA ALA A 60 5.90 -3.85 -15.47
C ALA A 60 7.33 -3.61 -15.96
N SER A 61 7.70 -2.38 -16.32
CA SER A 61 9.05 -2.04 -16.80
C SER A 61 10.13 -2.13 -15.71
N ASP A 62 9.75 -2.03 -14.43
CA ASP A 62 10.73 -2.01 -13.36
C ASP A 62 11.33 -3.40 -13.11
N ASN A 63 12.64 -3.46 -12.94
CA ASN A 63 13.31 -4.61 -12.36
C ASN A 63 13.58 -4.31 -10.88
N ILE A 64 12.79 -4.91 -9.98
CA ILE A 64 12.78 -4.58 -8.56
C ILE A 64 13.62 -5.62 -7.80
N PRO A 65 14.82 -5.26 -7.29
CA PRO A 65 15.56 -6.15 -6.41
C PRO A 65 14.94 -6.18 -5.00
N GLN A 66 15.13 -7.28 -4.28
CA GLN A 66 14.75 -7.39 -2.88
C GLN A 66 15.34 -6.24 -2.04
N GLY A 67 14.57 -5.74 -1.07
CA GLY A 67 14.96 -4.64 -0.18
C GLY A 67 14.93 -3.25 -0.82
N LYS A 68 14.56 -3.13 -2.10
CA LYS A 68 14.45 -1.83 -2.78
C LYS A 68 13.31 -1.00 -2.18
N ALA A 69 13.54 0.31 -2.02
CA ALA A 69 12.48 1.27 -1.72
C ALA A 69 11.47 1.34 -2.86
N LEU A 70 10.19 1.22 -2.50
CA LEU A 70 9.08 1.27 -3.43
C LEU A 70 8.16 2.42 -3.08
N ASN A 71 7.57 2.99 -4.12
CA ASN A 71 6.55 4.02 -4.07
C ASN A 71 5.33 3.54 -4.86
N ILE A 72 4.15 4.07 -4.57
CA ILE A 72 2.92 3.76 -5.29
C ILE A 72 2.42 4.98 -6.06
N LYS A 73 2.01 4.74 -7.30
CA LYS A 73 1.37 5.71 -8.17
C LYS A 73 0.41 4.97 -9.09
N ASP A 74 -0.77 5.54 -9.33
CA ASP A 74 -1.78 4.97 -10.22
C ASP A 74 -2.08 3.48 -9.91
N GLY A 75 -2.12 3.14 -8.61
CA GLY A 75 -2.40 1.79 -8.12
C GLY A 75 -1.27 0.76 -8.31
N LYS A 76 -0.09 1.17 -8.79
CA LYS A 76 1.06 0.29 -9.02
C LYS A 76 2.27 0.71 -8.20
N VAL A 77 2.96 -0.26 -7.63
CA VAL A 77 4.25 -0.04 -6.98
C VAL A 77 5.37 0.05 -8.01
N GLN A 78 6.28 0.98 -7.78
CA GLN A 78 7.36 1.30 -8.70
C GLN A 78 8.57 1.85 -7.94
N ILE A 79 9.71 1.89 -8.60
CA ILE A 79 10.97 2.40 -8.04
C ILE A 79 10.97 3.93 -8.06
N ASP A 80 10.43 4.55 -9.12
CA ASP A 80 10.37 6.02 -9.22
C ASP A 80 9.49 6.63 -8.12
N GLY A 81 10.01 7.65 -7.45
CA GLY A 81 9.32 8.38 -6.39
C GLY A 81 8.65 9.66 -6.87
N THR A 82 8.84 10.05 -8.13
CA THR A 82 8.38 11.35 -8.64
C THR A 82 6.85 11.45 -8.67
N GLY A 83 6.30 12.23 -7.73
CA GLY A 83 4.86 12.37 -7.55
C GLY A 83 4.18 11.06 -7.12
N ALA A 84 4.90 10.19 -6.42
CA ALA A 84 4.41 8.92 -5.89
C ALA A 84 4.47 8.92 -4.35
N THR A 85 3.61 8.13 -3.71
CA THR A 85 3.62 7.99 -2.24
C THR A 85 4.54 6.84 -1.82
N PRO A 86 5.34 6.95 -0.74
CA PRO A 86 6.10 5.82 -0.22
C PRO A 86 5.22 4.61 0.09
N ALA A 87 5.60 3.43 -0.40
CA ALA A 87 4.84 2.18 -0.25
C ALA A 87 5.51 1.17 0.70
N GLY A 88 6.83 1.27 0.86
CA GLY A 88 7.60 0.38 1.72
C GLY A 88 8.85 -0.16 1.05
N LYS A 89 9.12 -1.47 1.26
CA LYS A 89 10.29 -2.17 0.73
C LYS A 89 9.89 -3.44 0.01
N ALA A 90 10.56 -3.74 -1.10
CA ALA A 90 10.40 -5.02 -1.80
C ALA A 90 10.82 -6.17 -0.86
N TRP A 91 9.92 -7.11 -0.62
CA TRP A 91 10.19 -8.29 0.20
C TRP A 91 10.91 -9.40 -0.57
N GLU A 92 10.77 -9.38 -1.90
CA GLU A 92 11.38 -10.31 -2.83
C GLU A 92 11.89 -9.58 -4.07
N THR A 93 12.62 -10.28 -4.94
CA THR A 93 12.98 -9.75 -6.26
C THR A 93 11.84 -9.98 -7.22
N ALA A 94 11.47 -8.96 -7.99
CA ALA A 94 10.50 -9.04 -9.08
C ALA A 94 11.11 -8.50 -10.37
N ALA A 95 11.31 -9.40 -11.34
CA ALA A 95 11.87 -9.06 -12.64
C ALA A 95 10.96 -8.10 -13.44
N ALA A 96 11.52 -7.50 -14.49
CA ALA A 96 10.72 -6.84 -15.51
C ALA A 96 9.66 -7.83 -16.07
N ASN A 97 8.48 -7.30 -16.40
CA ASN A 97 7.29 -8.03 -16.85
C ASN A 97 6.57 -8.87 -15.77
N ALA A 98 7.11 -8.99 -14.56
CA ALA A 98 6.31 -9.47 -13.43
C ALA A 98 5.17 -8.48 -13.17
N THR A 99 3.97 -8.99 -12.92
CA THR A 99 2.76 -8.17 -12.71
C THR A 99 2.62 -7.68 -11.28
N THR A 100 3.27 -8.34 -10.33
CA THR A 100 3.17 -8.07 -8.90
C THR A 100 4.53 -8.20 -8.20
N VAL A 101 4.61 -7.67 -6.99
CA VAL A 101 5.74 -7.88 -6.08
C VAL A 101 5.24 -7.90 -4.63
N ALA A 102 5.83 -8.75 -3.79
CA ALA A 102 5.62 -8.68 -2.35
C ALA A 102 6.29 -7.43 -1.75
N VAL A 103 5.56 -6.67 -0.94
CA VAL A 103 5.98 -5.41 -0.33
C VAL A 103 5.77 -5.47 1.17
N ARG A 104 6.84 -5.25 1.94
CA ARG A 104 6.73 -4.90 3.37
C ARG A 104 6.27 -3.45 3.44
N LEU A 105 5.04 -3.24 3.95
CA LEU A 105 4.44 -1.92 4.11
C LEU A 105 5.29 -1.00 4.99
N ASN A 106 5.11 0.31 4.87
CA ASN A 106 5.93 1.32 5.53
C ASN A 106 5.47 1.73 6.93
N GLY A 107 4.45 1.06 7.49
CA GLY A 107 4.12 1.13 8.91
C GLY A 107 5.00 0.26 9.80
#